data_AF-A0A812N3N4-F1
#
_entry.id   AF-A0A812N3N4-F1
#
_cell.length_a   1.000
_cell.length_b   1.000
_cell.length_c   1.000
_cell.angle_alpha   90.00
_cell.angle_beta   90.00
_cell.angle_gamma   90.00
#
_symmetry.space_group_name_H-M   'P 1'
#
loop_
_entity.id
_entity.type
_entity.pdbx_description
1 polymer ?
#
loop_
_entity_poly.entity_id
_entity_poly.type
_entity_poly.pdbx_seq_one_letter_code
_entity_poly.pdbx_strand_id
1 'polypeptide(L)'
;MVDGGKNEEQTQLGQGHDQASGSVLPEVPGHTHEEGTAEHPVDVASGVASGFIGDPTLDRENGREPPKANAEQTKVKDELKRYMDALLAKSRTVTRMIEQLNEPYNPKPTEGTVKLAEELMSIATPISGAYEQMAGLVSKLEMEDVDHAGIQRRGEAFRRADQDEEPEQVPEPKNPRQRRRKGKGTSETAKLLAGDVGRGSSTARGAIRMAKAVTKDFGFGACNTLRKLSKGSETKSEDAVHRCLQHLRLDVPISTVSIHGDSEFPILRAGDFVKCMDRCGFWDKIFGTPNLERGEQMCYDYWCKYRKLYPNFDLFNTNLPLSRCLPIYIHGDEGQHYKKAAVMVIQWQSVFGRGTSLNNPNIHGNLSEKKYFVNQRGITLATRFVYAVMPKEHYGEDGESLEDVFQHICSDLREAYLSGVTLEDGFDISQDD
;
A
#
# COMPACT_ATOMS: atom_id res chain seq x y z
N MET A 1 73.21 -35.33 8.86
CA MET A 1 71.80 -35.74 8.69
C MET A 1 71.02 -34.43 8.59
N VAL A 2 70.92 -33.83 7.39
CA VAL A 2 69.95 -34.16 6.29
C VAL A 2 68.54 -33.86 6.81
N ASP A 3 67.69 -33.00 6.25
CA ASP A 3 67.59 -32.19 5.02
C ASP A 3 66.56 -31.07 5.34
N GLY A 4 66.58 -29.87 4.75
CA GLY A 4 65.99 -29.55 3.44
C GLY A 4 64.54 -29.02 3.63
N GLY A 5 64.04 -27.95 3.03
CA GLY A 5 64.51 -27.04 2.00
C GLY A 5 63.44 -25.94 1.85
N LYS A 6 63.86 -24.73 1.50
CA LYS A 6 62.97 -23.60 1.16
C LYS A 6 62.52 -23.78 -0.29
N ASN A 7 61.21 -23.71 -0.55
CA ASN A 7 60.68 -23.53 -1.90
C ASN A 7 60.32 -22.05 -2.10
N GLU A 8 61.11 -21.38 -2.91
CA GLU A 8 60.74 -20.16 -3.64
C GLU A 8 60.01 -20.60 -4.90
N GLU A 9 58.75 -20.20 -5.04
CA GLU A 9 57.97 -20.42 -6.26
C GLU A 9 58.11 -19.18 -7.15
N GLN A 10 58.89 -19.33 -8.22
CA GLN A 10 59.01 -18.39 -9.32
C GLN A 10 57.75 -18.48 -10.19
N THR A 11 56.90 -17.46 -10.13
CA THR A 11 55.81 -17.30 -11.10
C THR A 11 56.36 -16.66 -12.38
N GLN A 12 56.34 -17.43 -13.46
CA GLN A 12 56.74 -17.00 -14.79
C GLN A 12 55.78 -15.95 -15.36
N LEU A 13 56.36 -14.84 -15.81
CA LEU A 13 55.74 -13.81 -16.66
C LEU A 13 55.44 -14.41 -18.04
N GLY A 14 54.17 -14.72 -18.30
CA GLY A 14 53.66 -14.98 -19.64
C GLY A 14 53.42 -13.67 -20.38
N GLN A 15 54.24 -13.39 -21.39
CA GLN A 15 54.00 -12.33 -22.37
C GLN A 15 52.92 -12.78 -23.35
N GLY A 16 51.70 -12.27 -23.16
CA GLY A 16 50.61 -12.35 -24.13
C GLY A 16 50.63 -11.12 -25.04
N HIS A 17 50.92 -11.34 -26.32
CA HIS A 17 50.71 -10.39 -27.40
C HIS A 17 49.20 -10.23 -27.64
N ASP A 18 48.63 -9.07 -27.31
CA ASP A 18 47.33 -8.67 -27.84
C ASP A 18 47.50 -7.51 -28.82
N GLN A 19 47.09 -7.81 -30.06
CA GLN A 19 47.05 -6.90 -31.19
C GLN A 19 45.90 -5.91 -30.99
N ALA A 20 46.24 -4.63 -30.89
CA ALA A 20 45.29 -3.54 -30.93
C ALA A 20 44.66 -3.43 -32.34
N SER A 21 43.43 -3.90 -32.49
CA SER A 21 42.57 -3.53 -33.61
C SER A 21 41.89 -2.20 -33.31
N GLY A 22 42.45 -1.11 -33.85
CA GLY A 22 41.85 0.22 -33.79
C GLY A 22 40.58 0.30 -34.65
N SER A 23 39.43 0.46 -34.00
CA SER A 23 38.22 0.96 -34.65
C SER A 23 38.10 2.46 -34.38
N VAL A 24 38.47 3.25 -35.38
CA VAL A 24 38.26 4.70 -35.44
C VAL A 24 36.75 4.95 -35.55
N LEU A 25 36.16 5.56 -34.53
CA LEU A 25 34.81 6.15 -34.62
C LEU A 25 34.93 7.57 -35.19
N PRO A 26 33.99 8.01 -36.04
CA PRO A 26 34.06 9.31 -36.68
C PRO A 26 33.80 10.44 -35.68
N GLU A 27 34.67 11.45 -35.73
CA GLU A 27 34.54 12.73 -35.04
C GLU A 27 33.21 13.41 -35.40
N VAL A 28 32.41 13.72 -34.37
CA VAL A 28 31.23 14.57 -34.48
C VAL A 28 31.71 16.03 -34.38
N PRO A 29 31.37 16.91 -35.33
CA PRO A 29 31.83 18.30 -35.29
C PRO A 29 31.20 19.06 -34.12
N GLY A 30 32.06 19.76 -33.38
CA GLY A 30 31.72 20.53 -32.19
C GLY A 30 30.75 21.66 -32.47
N HIS A 31 29.64 21.66 -31.73
CA HIS A 31 28.81 22.84 -31.54
C HIS A 31 29.42 23.70 -30.44
N THR A 32 29.92 24.86 -30.85
CA THR A 32 30.26 25.98 -29.98
C THR A 32 28.98 26.50 -29.32
N HIS A 33 28.83 26.28 -28.01
CA HIS A 33 27.84 26.99 -27.22
C HIS A 33 28.43 28.34 -26.79
N GLU A 34 27.84 29.40 -27.32
CA GLU A 34 28.07 30.78 -26.90
C GLU A 34 27.55 30.97 -25.47
N GLU A 35 28.41 31.53 -24.61
CA GLU A 35 28.03 32.08 -23.31
C GLU A 35 27.12 33.30 -23.52
N GLY A 36 25.82 33.10 -23.30
CA GLY A 36 24.83 34.17 -23.21
C GLY A 36 24.50 34.47 -21.75
N THR A 37 25.11 35.51 -21.20
CA THR A 37 24.70 36.15 -19.95
C THR A 37 23.41 36.94 -20.18
N ALA A 38 22.34 36.57 -19.47
CA ALA A 38 21.18 37.45 -19.27
C ALA A 38 20.43 37.05 -17.99
N GLU A 39 20.75 37.75 -16.91
CA GLU A 39 19.93 37.83 -15.71
C GLU A 39 18.60 38.53 -16.06
N HIS A 40 17.48 37.81 -15.97
CA HIS A 40 16.18 38.44 -15.78
C HIS A 40 15.38 37.66 -14.72
N PRO A 41 14.86 38.34 -13.69
CA PRO A 41 14.05 37.70 -12.66
C PRO A 41 12.68 37.35 -13.24
N VAL A 42 12.34 36.07 -13.22
CA VAL A 42 10.99 35.61 -13.54
C VAL A 42 10.12 35.84 -12.31
N ASP A 43 9.27 36.86 -12.40
CA ASP A 43 8.17 37.09 -11.46
C ASP A 43 7.25 35.85 -11.46
N VAL A 44 7.26 35.12 -10.35
CA VAL A 44 6.32 34.02 -10.10
C VAL A 44 4.97 34.64 -9.75
N ALA A 45 4.17 34.93 -10.79
CA ALA A 45 2.81 35.38 -10.63
C ALA A 45 1.97 34.31 -9.92
N SER A 46 1.46 34.63 -8.73
CA SER A 46 0.43 33.88 -8.03
C SER A 46 -0.89 33.98 -8.81
N GLY A 47 -1.11 33.05 -9.73
CA GLY A 47 -2.34 32.92 -10.53
C GLY A 47 -3.47 32.30 -9.73
N VAL A 48 -4.40 33.16 -9.32
CA VAL A 48 -5.67 32.89 -8.66
C VAL A 48 -6.49 31.84 -9.43
N ALA A 49 -6.82 30.73 -8.78
CA ALA A 49 -7.84 29.78 -9.24
C ALA A 49 -9.23 30.41 -9.06
N SER A 50 -9.71 31.11 -10.09
CA SER A 50 -11.05 31.68 -10.16
C SER A 50 -11.53 31.67 -11.60
N GLY A 51 -12.56 30.88 -11.89
CA GLY A 51 -13.41 31.10 -13.06
C GLY A 51 -13.50 29.92 -14.02
N PHE A 52 -14.35 28.94 -13.68
CA PHE A 52 -15.15 28.23 -14.67
C PHE A 52 -16.52 27.96 -14.06
N ILE A 53 -17.38 28.98 -14.09
CA ILE A 53 -18.82 28.80 -13.96
C ILE A 53 -19.27 28.40 -15.36
N GLY A 54 -19.57 27.11 -15.56
CA GLY A 54 -20.22 26.64 -16.76
C GLY A 54 -21.58 27.31 -16.90
N ASP A 55 -21.87 27.78 -18.11
CA ASP A 55 -23.14 28.37 -18.50
C ASP A 55 -24.31 27.38 -18.24
N PRO A 56 -25.24 27.69 -17.32
CA PRO A 56 -26.33 26.78 -16.95
C PRO A 56 -27.54 26.85 -17.90
N THR A 57 -27.44 27.53 -19.06
CA THR A 57 -28.63 27.87 -19.86
C THR A 57 -28.96 26.94 -21.02
N LEU A 58 -28.22 25.86 -21.27
CA LEU A 58 -28.44 24.99 -22.45
C LEU A 58 -29.14 23.64 -22.21
N ASP A 59 -29.53 23.27 -20.99
CA ASP A 59 -30.21 21.98 -20.71
C ASP A 59 -31.72 22.10 -20.39
N ARG A 60 -32.38 23.18 -20.80
CA ARG A 60 -33.75 23.51 -20.33
C ARG A 60 -34.91 23.04 -21.22
N GLU A 61 -34.68 22.17 -22.20
CA GLU A 61 -35.73 21.65 -23.07
C GLU A 61 -35.73 20.12 -23.14
N ASN A 62 -36.13 19.46 -22.03
CA ASN A 62 -36.77 18.14 -22.04
C ASN A 62 -37.34 17.81 -20.65
N GLY A 63 -38.39 18.53 -20.26
CA GLY A 63 -39.12 18.33 -19.00
C GLY A 63 -40.01 17.08 -18.97
N ARG A 64 -39.47 15.90 -19.27
CA ARG A 64 -40.11 14.65 -18.86
C ARG A 64 -39.62 14.32 -17.46
N GLU A 65 -40.48 14.46 -16.45
CA GLU A 65 -40.22 13.91 -15.13
C GLU A 65 -39.86 12.41 -15.30
N PRO A 66 -38.68 11.97 -14.83
CA PRO A 66 -38.36 10.55 -14.85
C PRO A 66 -39.46 9.81 -14.08
N PRO A 67 -39.98 8.68 -14.61
CA PRO A 67 -41.07 7.97 -13.98
C PRO A 67 -40.69 7.63 -12.54
N LYS A 68 -41.49 8.12 -11.57
CA LYS A 68 -41.24 7.97 -10.12
C LYS A 68 -41.01 6.52 -9.68
N ALA A 69 -41.50 5.55 -10.45
CA ALA A 69 -41.27 4.12 -10.23
C ALA A 69 -39.78 3.72 -10.24
N ASN A 70 -38.92 4.43 -10.96
CA ASN A 70 -37.50 4.07 -11.07
C ASN A 70 -36.69 4.44 -9.80
N ALA A 71 -37.11 5.46 -9.05
CA ALA A 71 -36.39 5.92 -7.87
C ALA A 71 -36.48 4.92 -6.71
N GLU A 72 -37.64 4.31 -6.47
CA GLU A 72 -37.80 3.29 -5.43
C GLU A 72 -37.08 1.99 -5.79
N GLN A 73 -37.14 1.56 -7.06
CA GLN A 73 -36.41 0.37 -7.52
C GLN A 73 -34.89 0.54 -7.38
N THR A 74 -34.38 1.73 -7.73
CA THR A 74 -32.95 2.05 -7.55
C THR A 74 -32.56 2.01 -6.07
N LYS A 75 -33.38 2.58 -5.18
CA LYS A 75 -33.13 2.55 -3.73
C LYS A 75 -33.09 1.13 -3.17
N VAL A 76 -34.04 0.27 -3.56
CA VAL A 76 -34.08 -1.15 -3.14
C VAL A 76 -32.86 -1.90 -3.68
N LYS A 77 -32.44 -1.63 -4.92
CA LYS A 77 -31.25 -2.23 -5.53
C LYS A 77 -29.97 -1.85 -4.78
N ASP A 78 -29.81 -0.58 -4.44
CA ASP A 78 -28.66 -0.09 -3.69
C ASP A 78 -28.60 -0.68 -2.28
N GLU A 79 -29.76 -0.83 -1.63
CA GLU A 79 -29.87 -1.44 -0.32
C GLU A 79 -29.53 -2.94 -0.34
N LEU A 80 -30.02 -3.69 -1.33
CA LEU A 80 -29.65 -5.10 -1.54
C LEU A 80 -28.15 -5.26 -1.79
N LYS A 81 -27.56 -4.42 -2.65
CA LYS A 81 -26.10 -4.42 -2.88
C LYS A 81 -25.33 -4.21 -1.59
N ARG A 82 -25.75 -3.24 -0.77
CA ARG A 82 -25.12 -2.96 0.53
C ARG A 82 -25.19 -4.17 1.47
N TYR A 83 -26.32 -4.88 1.52
CA TYR A 83 -26.46 -6.11 2.33
C TYR A 83 -25.59 -7.24 1.79
N MET A 84 -25.51 -7.42 0.47
CA MET A 84 -24.63 -8.39 -0.17
C MET A 84 -23.17 -8.13 0.16
N ASP A 85 -22.70 -6.88 0.06
CA ASP A 85 -21.33 -6.49 0.42
C ASP A 85 -21.02 -6.81 1.89
N ALA A 86 -21.99 -6.53 2.79
CA ALA A 86 -21.85 -6.85 4.21
C ALA A 86 -21.78 -8.36 4.49
N LEU A 87 -22.62 -9.16 3.81
CA LEU A 87 -22.58 -10.63 3.90
C LEU A 87 -21.26 -11.19 3.36
N LEU A 88 -20.80 -10.69 2.22
CA LEU A 88 -19.53 -11.10 1.62
C LEU A 88 -18.35 -10.80 2.56
N ALA A 89 -18.34 -9.61 3.18
CA ALA A 89 -17.32 -9.24 4.17
C ALA A 89 -17.34 -10.16 5.41
N LYS A 90 -18.53 -10.50 5.92
CA LYS A 90 -18.68 -11.47 7.02
C LYS A 90 -18.23 -12.87 6.61
N SER A 91 -18.64 -13.34 5.44
CA SER A 91 -18.24 -14.64 4.89
C SER A 91 -16.72 -14.76 4.83
N ARG A 92 -16.04 -13.78 4.22
CA ARG A 92 -14.57 -13.75 4.13
C ARG A 92 -13.90 -13.77 5.50
N THR A 93 -14.49 -13.10 6.48
CA THR A 93 -13.96 -13.08 7.85
C THR A 93 -14.06 -14.46 8.49
N VAL A 94 -15.23 -15.12 8.39
CA VAL A 94 -15.44 -16.47 8.93
C VAL A 94 -14.54 -17.48 8.21
N THR A 95 -14.46 -17.43 6.89
CA THR A 95 -13.56 -18.30 6.10
C THR A 95 -12.11 -18.15 6.55
N ARG A 96 -11.61 -16.92 6.72
CA ARG A 96 -10.25 -16.69 7.23
C ARG A 96 -10.04 -17.25 8.64
N MET A 97 -11.04 -17.15 9.52
CA MET A 97 -10.96 -17.74 10.85
C MET A 97 -10.88 -19.26 10.80
N ILE A 98 -11.62 -19.90 9.88
CA ILE A 98 -11.55 -21.35 9.64
C ILE A 98 -10.16 -21.74 9.12
N GLU A 99 -9.63 -21.01 8.12
CA GLU A 99 -8.29 -21.24 7.56
C GLU A 99 -7.21 -21.17 8.66
N GLN A 100 -7.29 -20.19 9.56
CA GLN A 100 -6.34 -20.03 10.66
C GLN A 100 -6.38 -21.16 11.70
N LEU A 101 -7.47 -21.93 11.76
CA LEU A 101 -7.63 -23.04 12.71
C LEU A 101 -7.20 -24.38 12.14
N ASN A 102 -7.05 -24.47 10.82
CA ASN A 102 -6.68 -25.69 10.09
C ASN A 102 -5.22 -25.64 9.64
N GLU A 103 -4.72 -26.78 9.17
CA GLU A 103 -3.53 -26.81 8.32
C GLU A 103 -3.87 -26.00 7.05
N PRO A 104 -3.00 -25.09 6.62
CA PRO A 104 -1.58 -25.09 6.94
C PRO A 104 -1.22 -24.29 8.24
N TYR A 105 -1.93 -23.18 8.49
CA TYR A 105 -1.67 -22.21 9.57
C TYR A 105 -1.64 -22.74 11.01
N ASN A 106 -2.29 -23.87 11.29
CA ASN A 106 -2.26 -24.56 12.58
C ASN A 106 -1.74 -26.00 12.39
N PRO A 107 -0.41 -26.22 12.33
CA PRO A 107 0.21 -27.51 11.98
C PRO A 107 0.01 -28.62 13.02
N LYS A 108 -0.62 -28.31 14.16
CA LYS A 108 -0.99 -29.29 15.19
C LYS A 108 -2.39 -28.96 15.72
N PRO A 109 -3.44 -29.19 14.94
CA PRO A 109 -4.80 -28.94 15.38
C PRO A 109 -5.08 -29.72 16.66
N THR A 110 -5.50 -29.00 17.70
CA THR A 110 -6.05 -29.62 18.90
C THR A 110 -7.50 -30.00 18.66
N GLU A 111 -8.05 -30.92 19.44
CA GLU A 111 -9.48 -31.25 19.41
C GLU A 111 -10.37 -30.00 19.54
N GLY A 112 -9.97 -29.04 20.38
CA GLY A 112 -10.67 -27.76 20.54
C GLY A 112 -10.65 -26.85 19.32
N THR A 113 -9.54 -26.82 18.57
CA THR A 113 -9.44 -26.01 17.34
C THR A 113 -10.22 -26.63 16.19
N VAL A 114 -10.25 -27.97 16.10
CA VAL A 114 -11.08 -28.70 15.12
C VAL A 114 -12.56 -28.42 15.38
N LYS A 115 -13.01 -28.57 16.63
CA LYS A 115 -14.40 -28.28 17.01
C LYS A 115 -14.80 -26.83 16.72
N LEU A 116 -13.92 -25.87 16.99
CA LEU A 116 -14.19 -24.46 16.68
C LEU A 116 -14.27 -24.21 15.17
N ALA A 117 -13.45 -24.88 14.36
CA ALA A 117 -13.52 -24.78 12.91
C ALA A 117 -14.86 -25.33 12.38
N GLU A 118 -15.34 -26.46 12.92
CA GLU A 118 -16.65 -27.03 12.60
C GLU A 118 -17.79 -26.07 12.97
N GLU A 119 -17.76 -25.48 14.17
CA GLU A 119 -18.74 -24.47 14.60
C GLU A 119 -18.75 -23.26 13.67
N LEU A 120 -17.58 -22.74 13.28
CA LEU A 120 -17.48 -21.63 12.33
C LEU A 120 -17.99 -22.02 10.93
N MET A 121 -17.76 -23.25 10.49
CA MET A 121 -18.25 -23.75 9.20
C MET A 121 -19.78 -23.88 9.19
N SER A 122 -20.39 -24.23 10.33
CA SER A 122 -21.84 -24.20 10.52
C SER A 122 -22.43 -22.78 10.42
N ILE A 123 -21.65 -21.74 10.72
CA ILE A 123 -22.03 -20.32 10.56
C ILE A 123 -21.77 -19.84 9.13
N ALA A 124 -20.69 -20.28 8.49
CA ALA A 124 -20.34 -19.89 7.11
C ALA A 124 -21.39 -20.33 6.09
N THR A 125 -21.98 -21.52 6.29
CA THR A 125 -22.99 -22.11 5.41
C THR A 125 -24.24 -21.22 5.23
N PRO A 126 -24.95 -20.80 6.30
CA PRO A 126 -26.12 -19.92 6.16
C PRO A 126 -25.77 -18.53 5.61
N ILE A 127 -24.58 -17.98 5.90
CA ILE A 127 -24.14 -16.70 5.33
C ILE A 127 -24.02 -16.81 3.80
N SER A 128 -23.42 -17.91 3.32
CA SER A 128 -23.27 -18.18 1.88
C SER A 128 -24.63 -18.37 1.21
N GLY A 129 -25.53 -19.14 1.85
CA GLY A 129 -26.90 -19.31 1.35
C GLY A 129 -27.70 -18.01 1.29
N ALA A 130 -27.57 -17.13 2.29
CA ALA A 130 -28.19 -15.81 2.28
C ALA A 130 -27.65 -14.93 1.14
N TYR A 131 -26.34 -14.99 0.88
CA TYR A 131 -25.72 -14.26 -0.23
C TYR A 131 -26.26 -14.73 -1.58
N GLU A 132 -26.34 -16.04 -1.82
CA GLU A 132 -26.89 -16.61 -3.07
C GLU A 132 -28.36 -16.21 -3.28
N GLN A 133 -29.17 -16.24 -2.22
CA GLN A 133 -30.57 -15.79 -2.28
C GLN A 133 -30.67 -14.31 -2.67
N MET A 134 -29.84 -13.43 -2.09
CA MET A 134 -29.82 -12.01 -2.43
C MET A 134 -29.31 -11.77 -3.85
N ALA A 135 -28.27 -12.47 -4.30
CA ALA A 135 -27.76 -12.40 -5.66
C ALA A 135 -28.85 -12.77 -6.67
N GLY A 136 -29.63 -13.83 -6.39
CA GLY A 136 -30.78 -14.22 -7.20
C GLY A 136 -31.89 -13.16 -7.24
N LEU A 137 -32.13 -12.42 -6.14
CA LEU A 137 -33.07 -11.31 -6.12
C LEU A 137 -32.60 -10.12 -6.96
N VAL A 138 -31.32 -9.76 -6.87
CA VAL A 138 -30.73 -8.67 -7.66
C VAL A 138 -30.79 -9.01 -9.15
N SER A 139 -30.42 -10.22 -9.53
CA SER A 139 -30.51 -10.67 -10.94
C SER A 139 -31.93 -10.59 -11.48
N LYS A 140 -32.95 -11.01 -10.70
CA LYS A 140 -34.37 -10.85 -11.09
C LYS A 140 -34.80 -9.39 -11.22
N LEU A 141 -34.32 -8.50 -10.34
CA LEU A 141 -34.59 -7.07 -10.42
C LEU A 141 -33.89 -6.37 -11.60
N GLU A 142 -32.82 -6.97 -12.13
CA GLU A 142 -32.10 -6.48 -13.31
C GLU A 142 -32.68 -7.01 -14.63
N MET A 143 -33.34 -8.16 -14.61
CA MET A 143 -33.86 -8.82 -15.81
C MET A 143 -35.32 -8.51 -16.15
N GLU A 144 -36.14 -8.04 -15.21
CA GLU A 144 -37.58 -7.79 -15.43
C GLU A 144 -37.95 -6.32 -15.24
N ASP A 145 -38.85 -5.80 -16.08
CA ASP A 145 -39.68 -4.63 -15.76
C ASP A 145 -40.62 -5.01 -14.61
N VAL A 146 -40.09 -5.06 -13.39
CA VAL A 146 -40.85 -5.45 -12.20
C VAL A 146 -41.87 -4.36 -11.90
N ASP A 147 -43.15 -4.72 -11.94
CA ASP A 147 -44.22 -3.81 -11.58
C ASP A 147 -44.11 -3.35 -10.10
N HIS A 148 -44.60 -2.13 -9.82
CA HIS A 148 -44.51 -1.51 -8.50
C HIS A 148 -45.15 -2.37 -7.39
N ALA A 149 -46.15 -3.19 -7.73
CA ALA A 149 -46.80 -4.12 -6.82
C ALA A 149 -45.90 -5.31 -6.45
N GLY A 150 -45.06 -5.79 -7.39
CA GLY A 150 -44.03 -6.79 -7.14
C GLY A 150 -42.96 -6.31 -6.17
N ILE A 151 -42.55 -5.05 -6.26
CA ILE A 151 -41.56 -4.42 -5.37
C ILE A 151 -42.12 -4.32 -3.93
N GLN A 152 -43.34 -3.82 -3.76
CA GLN A 152 -43.95 -3.68 -2.43
C GLN A 152 -44.15 -5.02 -1.72
N ARG A 153 -44.65 -6.04 -2.42
CA ARG A 153 -44.85 -7.39 -1.86
C ARG A 153 -43.54 -8.01 -1.36
N ARG A 154 -42.43 -7.81 -2.08
CA ARG A 154 -41.11 -8.32 -1.68
C ARG A 154 -40.51 -7.52 -0.52
N GLY A 155 -40.70 -6.19 -0.49
CA GLY A 155 -40.29 -5.35 0.64
C GLY A 155 -41.06 -5.64 1.94
N GLU A 156 -42.30 -6.13 1.85
CA GLU A 156 -43.05 -6.63 3.02
C GLU A 156 -42.61 -8.02 3.46
N ALA A 157 -42.30 -8.93 2.53
CA ALA A 157 -41.74 -10.24 2.87
C ALA A 157 -40.41 -10.12 3.63
N PHE A 158 -39.58 -9.16 3.23
CA PHE A 158 -38.30 -8.87 3.90
C PHE A 158 -38.50 -8.33 5.32
N ARG A 159 -39.46 -7.41 5.52
CA ARG A 159 -39.80 -6.88 6.84
C ARG A 159 -40.43 -7.92 7.78
N ARG A 160 -41.09 -8.94 7.24
CA ARG A 160 -41.59 -10.08 8.03
C ARG A 160 -40.48 -11.03 8.45
N ALA A 161 -39.53 -11.33 7.56
CA ALA A 161 -38.37 -12.15 7.91
C ALA A 161 -37.52 -11.55 9.04
N ASP A 162 -37.46 -10.21 9.13
CA ASP A 162 -36.80 -9.48 10.23
C ASP A 162 -37.61 -9.50 11.55
N GLN A 163 -38.91 -9.83 11.49
CA GLN A 163 -39.81 -9.93 12.65
C GLN A 163 -39.99 -11.36 13.16
N ASP A 164 -39.76 -12.36 12.30
CA ASP A 164 -39.93 -13.79 12.63
C ASP A 164 -38.67 -14.40 13.30
N GLU A 165 -37.56 -13.66 13.43
CA GLU A 165 -36.43 -14.02 14.32
C GLU A 165 -36.62 -13.42 15.72
N GLU A 166 -37.66 -13.81 16.45
CA GLU A 166 -37.62 -13.76 17.92
C GLU A 166 -36.80 -14.98 18.39
N PRO A 167 -35.62 -14.79 19.03
CA PRO A 167 -34.86 -15.93 19.52
C PRO A 167 -35.64 -16.64 20.64
N GLU A 168 -35.90 -17.92 20.43
CA GLU A 168 -36.38 -18.84 21.45
C GLU A 168 -35.48 -18.70 22.69
N GLN A 169 -36.08 -18.37 23.84
CA GLN A 169 -35.36 -18.13 25.08
C GLN A 169 -34.63 -19.39 25.55
N VAL A 170 -33.38 -19.54 25.14
CA VAL A 170 -32.47 -20.55 25.70
C VAL A 170 -32.23 -20.20 27.17
N PRO A 171 -32.52 -21.09 28.13
CA PRO A 171 -32.30 -20.81 29.54
C PRO A 171 -30.81 -20.55 29.80
N GLU A 172 -30.54 -19.35 30.33
CA GLU A 172 -29.22 -18.85 30.70
C GLU A 172 -28.46 -19.89 31.55
N PRO A 173 -27.26 -20.36 31.13
CA PRO A 173 -26.42 -21.14 32.02
C PRO A 173 -25.99 -20.25 33.18
N LYS A 174 -26.32 -20.65 34.40
CA LYS A 174 -25.92 -19.97 35.64
C LYS A 174 -24.39 -19.99 35.78
N ASN A 175 -23.75 -19.00 35.17
CA ASN A 175 -22.31 -18.80 35.25
C ASN A 175 -21.97 -18.05 36.57
N PRO A 176 -21.02 -18.53 37.39
CA PRO A 176 -20.74 -17.91 38.67
C PRO A 176 -19.98 -16.60 38.47
N ARG A 177 -20.59 -15.50 38.90
CA ARG A 177 -19.95 -14.22 39.27
C ARG A 177 -19.02 -13.60 38.21
N GLN A 178 -19.56 -13.19 37.06
CA GLN A 178 -18.97 -12.05 36.35
C GLN A 178 -19.43 -10.74 36.99
N ARG A 179 -18.57 -10.18 37.85
CA ARG A 179 -18.69 -8.82 38.39
C ARG A 179 -18.74 -7.82 37.21
N ARG A 180 -19.94 -7.33 36.88
CA ARG A 180 -20.15 -6.14 36.04
C ARG A 180 -19.42 -4.95 36.68
N ARG A 181 -18.20 -4.67 36.23
CA ARG A 181 -17.52 -3.40 36.50
C ARG A 181 -18.14 -2.32 35.62
N LYS A 182 -19.11 -1.57 36.17
CA LYS A 182 -19.45 -0.22 35.68
C LYS A 182 -18.25 0.70 35.95
N GLY A 183 -17.24 0.66 35.09
CA GLY A 183 -16.10 1.56 35.10
C GLY A 183 -16.15 2.48 33.90
N LYS A 184 -16.54 3.74 34.10
CA LYS A 184 -16.58 4.81 33.09
C LYS A 184 -15.18 5.34 32.78
N GLY A 185 -14.20 4.45 32.62
CA GLY A 185 -12.83 4.78 32.30
C GLY A 185 -12.61 4.68 30.80
N THR A 186 -12.32 5.81 30.14
CA THR A 186 -11.79 5.80 28.77
C THR A 186 -10.52 4.95 28.75
N SER A 187 -10.47 3.94 27.86
CA SER A 187 -9.33 3.03 27.72
C SER A 187 -8.01 3.79 27.57
N GLU A 188 -6.92 3.24 28.10
CA GLU A 188 -5.60 3.88 28.03
C GLU A 188 -5.12 4.01 26.58
N THR A 189 -5.44 3.03 25.74
CA THR A 189 -5.27 3.10 24.29
C THR A 189 -6.05 4.28 23.70
N ALA A 190 -7.31 4.48 24.08
CA ALA A 190 -8.10 5.60 23.59
C ALA A 190 -7.53 6.97 24.04
N LYS A 191 -6.97 7.05 25.25
CA LYS A 191 -6.29 8.27 25.74
C LYS A 191 -5.01 8.57 24.97
N LEU A 192 -4.18 7.55 24.71
CA LEU A 192 -2.96 7.72 23.91
C LEU A 192 -3.30 8.09 22.48
N LEU A 193 -4.26 7.41 21.86
CA LEU A 193 -4.72 7.76 20.52
C LEU A 193 -5.23 9.20 20.50
N ALA A 194 -6.13 9.61 21.40
CA ALA A 194 -6.69 10.95 21.43
C ALA A 194 -5.65 12.06 21.72
N GLY A 195 -4.61 11.76 22.52
CA GLY A 195 -3.54 12.71 22.84
C GLY A 195 -2.47 12.83 21.75
N ASP A 196 -2.19 11.76 21.01
CA ASP A 196 -1.07 11.69 20.05
C ASP A 196 -1.47 11.82 18.56
N VAL A 197 -2.76 11.93 18.19
CA VAL A 197 -3.17 12.14 16.78
C VAL A 197 -2.47 13.36 16.15
N GLY A 198 -2.01 14.31 16.97
CA GLY A 198 -1.36 15.53 16.48
C GLY A 198 0.13 15.42 16.15
N ARG A 199 0.99 14.84 17.01
CA ARG A 199 2.46 15.08 16.92
C ARG A 199 3.41 14.00 17.47
N GLY A 200 2.97 12.91 18.10
CA GLY A 200 3.88 12.09 18.93
C GLY A 200 4.16 10.63 18.53
N SER A 201 3.47 10.04 17.55
CA SER A 201 3.45 8.57 17.43
C SER A 201 4.55 7.89 16.59
N SER A 202 5.45 8.63 15.94
CA SER A 202 6.42 8.02 15.01
C SER A 202 7.75 7.56 15.65
N THR A 203 7.95 7.75 16.96
CA THR A 203 9.19 7.31 17.63
C THR A 203 9.11 5.84 18.07
N ALA A 204 10.24 5.13 18.08
CA ALA A 204 10.32 3.77 18.61
C ALA A 204 9.82 3.67 20.07
N ARG A 205 10.08 4.70 20.88
CA ARG A 205 9.59 4.81 22.25
C ARG A 205 8.05 4.94 22.28
N GLY A 206 7.49 5.76 21.40
CA GLY A 206 6.03 5.89 21.22
C GLY A 206 5.38 4.56 20.84
N ALA A 207 5.99 3.82 19.92
CA ALA A 207 5.54 2.49 19.52
C ALA A 207 5.50 1.50 20.70
N ILE A 208 6.53 1.49 21.56
CA ILE A 208 6.56 0.66 22.78
C ILE A 208 5.46 1.05 23.77
N ARG A 209 5.24 2.34 24.00
CA ARG A 209 4.17 2.82 24.90
C ARG A 209 2.79 2.43 24.39
N MET A 210 2.57 2.60 23.08
CA MET A 210 1.33 2.16 22.43
C MET A 210 1.15 0.65 22.60
N ALA A 211 2.19 -0.14 22.34
CA ALA A 211 2.15 -1.59 22.51
C ALA A 211 1.85 -2.00 23.97
N LYS A 212 2.39 -1.29 24.96
CA LYS A 212 2.06 -1.48 26.39
C LYS A 212 0.61 -1.19 26.69
N ALA A 213 0.07 -0.08 26.20
CA ALA A 213 -1.33 0.28 26.42
C ALA A 213 -2.30 -0.71 25.77
N VAL A 214 -2.04 -1.09 24.51
CA VAL A 214 -2.83 -2.10 23.80
C VAL A 214 -2.75 -3.44 24.54
N THR A 215 -1.56 -3.88 24.96
CA THR A 215 -1.42 -5.14 25.69
C THR A 215 -2.10 -5.08 27.07
N LYS A 216 -2.16 -3.92 27.72
CA LYS A 216 -2.87 -3.73 28.99
C LYS A 216 -4.39 -3.80 28.82
N ASP A 217 -4.92 -3.17 27.77
CA ASP A 217 -6.36 -3.13 27.51
C ASP A 217 -6.89 -4.48 26.97
N PHE A 218 -6.11 -5.17 26.14
CA PHE A 218 -6.55 -6.37 25.43
C PHE A 218 -5.94 -7.68 25.94
N GLY A 219 -4.89 -7.63 26.78
CA GLY A 219 -4.24 -8.83 27.33
C GLY A 219 -3.77 -9.80 26.25
N PHE A 220 -4.24 -11.05 26.33
CA PHE A 220 -3.95 -12.08 25.32
C PHE A 220 -4.62 -11.82 23.95
N GLY A 221 -5.58 -10.91 23.86
CA GLY A 221 -6.18 -10.49 22.60
C GLY A 221 -5.26 -9.60 21.75
N ALA A 222 -4.19 -9.03 22.31
CA ALA A 222 -3.19 -8.28 21.53
C ALA A 222 -2.34 -9.25 20.69
N CYS A 223 -1.97 -8.86 19.46
CA CYS A 223 -1.16 -9.72 18.60
C CYS A 223 0.23 -9.99 19.19
N ASN A 224 0.87 -11.11 18.78
CA ASN A 224 2.14 -11.54 19.36
C ASN A 224 3.23 -10.47 19.26
N THR A 225 3.30 -9.75 18.13
CA THR A 225 4.24 -8.65 17.91
C THR A 225 4.05 -7.53 18.93
N LEU A 226 2.82 -7.08 19.16
CA LEU A 226 2.54 -6.02 20.14
C LEU A 226 2.86 -6.47 21.57
N ARG A 227 2.61 -7.74 21.90
CA ARG A 227 3.00 -8.29 23.22
C ARG A 227 4.51 -8.42 23.41
N LYS A 228 5.26 -8.71 22.34
CA LYS A 228 6.72 -8.69 22.36
C LYS A 228 7.22 -7.26 22.52
N LEU A 229 6.67 -6.35 21.73
CA LEU A 229 7.05 -4.94 21.73
C LEU A 229 6.72 -4.25 23.06
N SER A 230 5.61 -4.61 23.71
CA SER A 230 5.22 -4.06 25.01
C SER A 230 6.20 -4.40 26.13
N LYS A 231 6.96 -5.49 25.99
CA LYS A 231 8.03 -5.90 26.91
C LYS A 231 9.35 -5.17 26.63
N GLY A 232 9.43 -4.43 25.51
CA GLY A 232 10.59 -3.65 25.12
C GLY A 232 10.93 -2.53 26.11
N SER A 233 12.21 -2.24 26.26
CA SER A 233 12.67 -1.10 27.06
C SER A 233 12.48 0.21 26.31
N GLU A 234 11.92 1.22 26.97
CA GLU A 234 11.80 2.58 26.41
C GLU A 234 13.13 3.33 26.35
N THR A 235 14.14 2.90 27.10
CA THR A 235 15.51 3.45 27.05
C THR A 235 16.31 2.90 25.89
N LYS A 236 16.04 1.65 25.49
CA LYS A 236 16.62 0.96 24.33
C LYS A 236 15.53 0.70 23.28
N SER A 237 14.77 1.75 22.97
CA SER A 237 13.53 1.61 22.21
C SER A 237 13.77 1.18 20.77
N GLU A 238 14.83 1.69 20.14
CA GLU A 238 15.19 1.34 18.76
C GLU A 238 15.52 -0.15 18.65
N ASP A 239 16.45 -0.65 19.48
CA ASP A 239 16.82 -2.07 19.46
C ASP A 239 15.62 -2.98 19.77
N ALA A 240 14.74 -2.56 20.68
CA ALA A 240 13.56 -3.31 21.04
C ALA A 240 12.54 -3.36 19.89
N VAL A 241 12.28 -2.23 19.23
CA VAL A 241 11.44 -2.16 18.03
C VAL A 241 12.04 -2.99 16.92
N HIS A 242 13.32 -2.81 16.59
CA HIS A 242 14.00 -3.53 15.54
C HIS A 242 13.92 -5.05 15.73
N ARG A 243 14.29 -5.56 16.92
CA ARG A 243 14.17 -7.00 17.21
C ARG A 243 12.74 -7.52 17.13
N CYS A 244 11.75 -6.72 17.55
CA CYS A 244 10.35 -7.13 17.55
C CYS A 244 9.70 -7.06 16.18
N LEU A 245 10.19 -6.20 15.27
CA LEU A 245 9.61 -6.00 13.94
C LEU A 245 10.43 -6.68 12.84
N GLN A 246 11.54 -7.36 13.14
CA GLN A 246 12.39 -7.99 12.13
C GLN A 246 11.62 -8.95 11.22
N HIS A 247 10.60 -9.66 11.75
CA HIS A 247 9.78 -10.60 11.00
C HIS A 247 8.65 -9.94 10.20
N LEU A 248 8.50 -8.62 10.31
CA LEU A 248 7.55 -7.81 9.55
C LEU A 248 8.24 -6.93 8.51
N ARG A 249 9.55 -7.10 8.30
CA ARG A 249 10.30 -6.39 7.27
C ARG A 249 9.97 -6.96 5.90
N LEU A 250 9.97 -6.10 4.89
CA LEU A 250 10.09 -6.57 3.51
C LEU A 250 11.53 -7.00 3.29
N ASP A 251 11.72 -8.21 2.77
CA ASP A 251 13.05 -8.74 2.48
C ASP A 251 13.50 -8.25 1.10
N VAL A 252 13.72 -6.94 1.02
CA VAL A 252 14.24 -6.27 -0.17
C VAL A 252 15.76 -6.44 -0.19
N PRO A 253 16.35 -7.02 -1.24
CA PRO A 253 17.80 -7.13 -1.38
C PRO A 253 18.50 -5.78 -1.24
N ILE A 254 19.57 -5.75 -0.43
CA ILE A 254 20.47 -4.60 -0.35
C ILE A 254 21.55 -4.80 -1.41
N SER A 255 21.60 -3.90 -2.38
CA SER A 255 22.67 -3.82 -3.38
C SER A 255 23.72 -2.81 -2.92
N THR A 256 24.91 -2.84 -3.52
CA THR A 256 25.92 -1.79 -3.37
C THR A 256 26.16 -1.08 -4.70
N VAL A 257 26.51 0.20 -4.64
CA VAL A 257 26.95 1.00 -5.79
C VAL A 257 28.24 1.72 -5.45
N SER A 258 29.11 1.89 -6.44
CA SER A 258 30.31 2.71 -6.28
C SER A 258 29.93 4.18 -6.26
N ILE A 259 30.42 4.89 -5.25
CA ILE A 259 30.38 6.35 -5.13
C ILE A 259 31.82 6.88 -5.10
N HIS A 260 31.98 8.19 -5.30
CA HIS A 260 33.25 8.88 -5.24
C HIS A 260 34.06 8.49 -3.98
N GLY A 261 35.38 8.36 -4.12
CA GLY A 261 36.26 7.89 -3.05
C GLY A 261 36.25 6.37 -2.86
N ASP A 262 36.00 5.62 -3.93
CA ASP A 262 36.07 4.14 -4.03
C ASP A 262 35.30 3.40 -2.92
N SER A 263 34.23 4.02 -2.41
CA SER A 263 33.40 3.43 -1.36
C SER A 263 32.20 2.74 -1.98
N GLU A 264 31.93 1.51 -1.56
CA GLU A 264 30.67 0.85 -1.86
C GLU A 264 29.58 1.40 -0.93
N PHE A 265 28.50 1.89 -1.52
CA PHE A 265 27.38 2.47 -0.80
C PHE A 265 26.12 1.60 -0.91
N PRO A 266 25.45 1.25 0.20
CA PRO A 266 24.28 0.39 0.18
C PRO A 266 23.05 1.14 -0.37
N ILE A 267 22.32 0.47 -1.26
CA ILE A 267 21.08 0.94 -1.86
C ILE A 267 20.01 -0.15 -1.86
N LEU A 268 18.75 0.27 -1.98
CA LEU A 268 17.60 -0.59 -2.20
C LEU A 268 16.94 -0.20 -3.53
N ARG A 269 17.16 -1.03 -4.57
CA ARG A 269 16.68 -0.74 -5.92
C ARG A 269 15.16 -0.68 -5.97
N ALA A 270 14.62 0.22 -6.80
CA ALA A 270 13.19 0.38 -6.96
C ALA A 270 12.56 -0.89 -7.56
N GLY A 271 13.23 -1.52 -8.53
CA GLY A 271 12.78 -2.78 -9.12
C GLY A 271 12.67 -3.92 -8.10
N ASP A 272 13.62 -4.00 -7.15
CA ASP A 272 13.61 -5.02 -6.11
C ASP A 272 12.50 -4.82 -5.07
N PHE A 273 12.16 -3.56 -4.77
CA PHE A 273 10.96 -3.24 -4.00
C PHE A 273 9.70 -3.72 -4.70
N VAL A 274 9.54 -3.44 -6.01
CA VAL A 274 8.36 -3.85 -6.77
C VAL A 274 8.22 -5.38 -6.78
N LYS A 275 9.31 -6.12 -7.04
CA LYS A 275 9.33 -7.58 -6.94
C LYS A 275 8.95 -8.08 -5.55
N CYS A 276 9.47 -7.45 -4.49
CA CYS A 276 9.11 -7.84 -3.14
C CYS A 276 7.64 -7.55 -2.81
N MET A 277 7.09 -6.43 -3.29
CA MET A 277 5.67 -6.11 -3.11
C MET A 277 4.76 -7.10 -3.83
N ASP A 278 5.15 -7.51 -5.04
CA ASP A 278 4.45 -8.51 -5.83
C ASP A 278 4.43 -9.87 -5.12
N ARG A 279 5.61 -10.38 -4.74
CA ARG A 279 5.75 -11.63 -3.95
C ARG A 279 4.90 -11.64 -2.68
N CYS A 280 4.79 -10.49 -2.01
CA CYS A 280 4.04 -10.37 -0.76
C CYS A 280 2.55 -9.98 -0.95
N GLY A 281 2.07 -9.79 -2.18
CA GLY A 281 0.70 -9.34 -2.45
C GLY A 281 0.38 -7.94 -1.90
N PHE A 282 1.39 -7.08 -1.78
CA PHE A 282 1.30 -5.75 -1.17
C PHE A 282 1.08 -4.61 -2.17
N TRP A 283 0.33 -4.89 -3.23
CA TRP A 283 -0.07 -3.90 -4.23
C TRP A 283 -0.82 -2.69 -3.63
N ASP A 284 -1.46 -2.86 -2.47
CA ASP A 284 -2.11 -1.78 -1.75
C ASP A 284 -1.15 -0.66 -1.30
N LYS A 285 0.15 -0.95 -1.20
CA LYS A 285 1.20 0.03 -0.87
C LYS A 285 1.57 0.91 -2.06
N ILE A 286 1.48 0.37 -3.28
CA ILE A 286 1.79 1.07 -4.52
C ILE A 286 0.55 1.79 -5.06
N PHE A 287 -0.60 1.11 -5.11
CA PHE A 287 -1.80 1.63 -5.77
C PHE A 287 -2.87 2.14 -4.81
N GLY A 288 -2.76 1.86 -3.50
CA GLY A 288 -3.88 2.06 -2.57
C GLY A 288 -5.00 1.02 -2.72
N THR A 289 -4.82 0.02 -3.58
CA THR A 289 -5.71 -1.13 -3.81
C THR A 289 -4.89 -2.41 -3.89
N PRO A 290 -5.33 -3.53 -3.31
CA PRO A 290 -4.62 -4.81 -3.40
C PRO A 290 -4.77 -5.49 -4.77
N ASN A 291 -5.69 -5.01 -5.63
CA ASN A 291 -5.93 -5.58 -6.95
C ASN A 291 -5.00 -4.92 -7.99
N LEU A 292 -4.11 -5.71 -8.59
CA LEU A 292 -3.13 -5.27 -9.60
C LEU A 292 -3.79 -4.79 -10.89
N GLU A 293 -4.76 -5.52 -11.43
CA GLU A 293 -5.53 -5.13 -12.64
C GLU A 293 -6.18 -3.74 -12.46
N ARG A 294 -6.74 -3.51 -11.25
CA ARG A 294 -7.25 -2.20 -10.90
C ARG A 294 -6.14 -1.15 -10.94
N GLY A 295 -4.97 -1.44 -10.36
CA GLY A 295 -3.77 -0.59 -10.41
C GLY A 295 -3.32 -0.26 -11.83
N GLU A 296 -3.30 -1.24 -12.73
CA GLU A 296 -2.99 -1.05 -14.15
C GLU A 296 -3.96 -0.08 -14.82
N GLN A 297 -5.27 -0.20 -14.53
CA GLN A 297 -6.26 0.75 -15.00
C GLN A 297 -6.02 2.16 -14.41
N MET A 298 -5.55 2.28 -13.16
CA MET A 298 -5.18 3.57 -12.56
C MET A 298 -4.03 4.24 -13.33
N CYS A 299 -3.00 3.47 -13.69
CA CYS A 299 -1.89 3.94 -14.53
C CYS A 299 -2.39 4.45 -15.88
N TYR A 300 -3.20 3.66 -16.58
CA TYR A 300 -3.75 4.04 -17.89
C TYR A 300 -4.52 5.36 -17.82
N ASP A 301 -5.44 5.47 -16.86
CA ASP A 301 -6.25 6.66 -16.68
C ASP A 301 -5.42 7.90 -16.29
N TYR A 302 -4.40 7.70 -15.46
CA TYR A 302 -3.46 8.77 -15.10
C TYR A 302 -2.77 9.30 -16.35
N TRP A 303 -2.17 8.43 -17.16
CA TRP A 303 -1.43 8.83 -18.36
C TRP A 303 -2.33 9.40 -19.45
N CYS A 304 -3.55 8.91 -19.60
CA CYS A 304 -4.54 9.49 -20.51
C CYS A 304 -4.89 10.95 -20.14
N LYS A 305 -4.96 11.26 -18.84
CA LYS A 305 -5.18 12.62 -18.35
C LYS A 305 -3.92 13.47 -18.50
N TYR A 306 -2.76 12.92 -18.14
CA TYR A 306 -1.47 13.59 -18.27
C TYR A 306 -1.17 13.99 -19.73
N ARG A 307 -1.48 13.12 -20.70
CA ARG A 307 -1.34 13.38 -22.14
C ARG A 307 -2.12 14.60 -22.61
N LYS A 308 -3.29 14.86 -22.02
CA LYS A 308 -4.08 16.05 -22.38
C LYS A 308 -3.40 17.36 -21.95
N LEU A 309 -2.63 17.31 -20.87
CA LEU A 309 -1.92 18.47 -20.32
C LEU A 309 -0.53 18.63 -20.94
N TYR A 310 0.15 17.50 -21.20
CA TYR A 310 1.54 17.45 -21.68
C TYR A 310 1.64 16.50 -22.88
N PRO A 311 1.05 16.84 -24.04
CA PRO A 311 0.97 15.91 -25.18
C PRO A 311 2.34 15.51 -25.73
N ASN A 312 3.36 16.34 -25.54
CA ASN A 312 4.72 16.12 -26.03
C ASN A 312 5.63 15.40 -25.02
N PHE A 313 5.08 14.87 -23.92
CA PHE A 313 5.88 14.13 -22.95
C PHE A 313 6.41 12.83 -23.57
N ASP A 314 7.70 12.56 -23.43
CA ASP A 314 8.43 11.52 -24.18
C ASP A 314 7.80 10.12 -24.09
N LEU A 315 7.19 9.78 -22.95
CA LEU A 315 6.46 8.53 -22.76
C LEU A 315 5.44 8.26 -23.88
N PHE A 316 4.77 9.30 -24.38
CA PHE A 316 3.72 9.15 -25.39
C PHE A 316 4.24 8.90 -26.81
N ASN A 317 5.54 9.12 -27.02
CA ASN A 317 6.23 8.78 -28.26
C ASN A 317 6.79 7.34 -28.24
N THR A 318 6.65 6.64 -27.11
CA THR A 318 7.06 5.23 -26.98
C THR A 318 5.91 4.27 -27.26
N ASN A 319 6.25 3.01 -27.58
CA ASN A 319 5.28 1.93 -27.73
C ASN A 319 4.99 1.20 -26.41
N LEU A 320 5.31 1.81 -25.27
CA LEU A 320 5.11 1.19 -23.96
C LEU A 320 3.62 1.15 -23.57
N PRO A 321 3.13 0.06 -22.98
CA PRO A 321 1.76 -0.02 -22.50
C PRO A 321 1.57 0.90 -21.30
N LEU A 322 0.82 1.99 -21.47
CA LEU A 322 0.57 2.99 -20.41
C LEU A 322 -0.04 2.41 -19.13
N SER A 323 -0.80 1.32 -19.24
CA SER A 323 -1.36 0.60 -18.08
C SER A 323 -0.28 -0.01 -17.17
N ARG A 324 0.92 -0.25 -17.70
CA ARG A 324 2.06 -0.81 -16.95
C ARG A 324 3.13 0.23 -16.61
N CYS A 325 2.90 1.50 -16.95
CA CYS A 325 3.80 2.59 -16.59
C CYS A 325 3.39 3.17 -15.24
N LEU A 326 4.11 2.85 -14.16
CA LEU A 326 3.83 3.40 -12.84
C LEU A 326 4.32 4.85 -12.72
N PRO A 327 3.45 5.85 -12.49
CA PRO A 327 3.90 7.20 -12.17
C PRO A 327 4.46 7.26 -10.75
N ILE A 328 5.64 7.85 -10.58
CA ILE A 328 6.34 7.95 -9.30
C ILE A 328 6.82 9.39 -9.01
N TYR A 329 7.09 9.65 -7.74
CA TYR A 329 7.85 10.79 -7.27
C TYR A 329 9.16 10.32 -6.63
N ILE A 330 10.25 11.04 -6.89
CA ILE A 330 11.52 10.90 -6.18
C ILE A 330 11.64 12.06 -5.20
N HIS A 331 12.17 11.79 -4.01
CA HIS A 331 12.35 12.79 -2.98
C HIS A 331 13.66 12.55 -2.24
N GLY A 332 14.49 13.58 -2.14
CA GLY A 332 15.61 13.67 -1.20
C GLY A 332 15.25 14.64 -0.08
N ASP A 333 15.43 14.22 1.17
CA ASP A 333 15.21 15.08 2.34
C ASP A 333 16.41 14.99 3.29
N GLU A 334 16.89 16.14 3.76
CA GLU A 334 17.97 16.23 4.74
C GLU A 334 17.37 16.35 6.14
N GLY A 335 17.31 15.21 6.84
CA GLY A 335 16.88 15.16 8.23
C GLY A 335 18.03 15.49 9.19
N GLN A 336 17.69 16.07 10.35
CA GLN A 336 18.64 16.18 11.46
C GLN A 336 18.44 15.01 12.44
N HIS A 337 19.49 14.23 12.71
CA HIS A 337 19.45 13.19 13.73
C HIS A 337 19.67 13.78 15.15
N TYR A 338 19.39 12.98 16.19
CA TYR A 338 19.57 13.36 17.60
C TYR A 338 20.99 13.86 17.95
N LYS A 339 22.00 13.50 17.15
CA LYS A 339 23.40 13.92 17.29
C LYS A 339 23.79 15.15 16.45
N LYS A 340 22.83 15.86 15.85
CA LYS A 340 23.01 17.04 14.97
C LYS A 340 23.75 16.79 13.64
N ALA A 341 24.28 15.60 13.40
CA ALA A 341 24.72 15.22 12.07
C ALA A 341 23.49 15.06 11.16
N ALA A 342 23.56 15.65 9.97
CA ALA A 342 22.49 15.56 9.00
C ALA A 342 22.54 14.20 8.29
N VAL A 343 21.39 13.74 7.82
CA VAL A 343 21.25 12.49 7.07
C VAL A 343 20.37 12.78 5.87
N MET A 344 20.89 12.54 4.68
CA MET A 344 20.14 12.60 3.43
C MET A 344 19.39 11.28 3.26
N VAL A 345 18.07 11.35 3.15
CA VAL A 345 17.22 10.19 2.84
C VAL A 345 16.68 10.37 1.44
N ILE A 346 17.08 9.47 0.54
CA ILE A 346 16.57 9.42 -0.83
C ILE A 346 15.52 8.31 -0.86
N GLN A 347 14.32 8.66 -1.30
CA GLN A 347 13.18 7.75 -1.36
C GLN A 347 12.38 8.00 -2.63
N TRP A 348 11.58 7.01 -3.01
CA TRP A 348 10.61 7.12 -4.08
C TRP A 348 9.22 6.70 -3.58
N GLN A 349 8.17 7.15 -4.25
CA GLN A 349 6.79 6.79 -3.92
C GLN A 349 5.93 6.80 -5.18
N SER A 350 4.89 5.97 -5.19
CA SER A 350 3.85 6.04 -6.21
C SER A 350 3.04 7.34 -6.08
N VAL A 351 2.54 7.85 -7.20
CA VAL A 351 1.55 8.95 -7.19
C VAL A 351 0.24 8.49 -6.54
N PHE A 352 -0.07 7.20 -6.63
CA PHE A 352 -1.29 6.59 -6.11
C PHE A 352 -1.18 6.27 -4.61
N GLY A 353 -2.31 6.33 -3.91
CA GLY A 353 -2.40 5.94 -2.51
C GLY A 353 -3.82 5.96 -1.98
N ARG A 354 -4.00 6.27 -0.69
CA ARG A 354 -5.30 6.20 0.00
C ARG A 354 -6.06 7.53 0.09
N GLY A 355 -5.53 8.57 -0.55
CA GLY A 355 -6.20 9.85 -0.76
C GLY A 355 -5.67 10.93 0.16
N THR A 356 -6.52 11.90 0.47
CA THR A 356 -6.21 12.99 1.40
C THR A 356 -7.09 12.90 2.64
N SER A 357 -6.76 13.64 3.69
CA SER A 357 -7.63 13.81 4.87
C SER A 357 -8.97 14.45 4.52
N LEU A 358 -9.05 15.19 3.41
CA LEU A 358 -10.25 15.85 2.92
C LEU A 358 -11.24 14.89 2.25
N ASN A 359 -10.87 13.62 2.01
CA ASN A 359 -11.78 12.57 1.56
C ASN A 359 -12.72 12.13 2.69
N ASN A 360 -13.56 13.05 3.16
CA ASN A 360 -14.67 12.76 4.04
C ASN A 360 -15.78 12.11 3.20
N PRO A 361 -16.12 10.83 3.43
CA PRO A 361 -17.17 10.14 2.66
C PRO A 361 -18.52 10.88 2.74
N ASN A 362 -18.75 11.66 3.80
CA ASN A 362 -19.97 12.44 3.98
C ASN A 362 -20.09 13.63 3.01
N ILE A 363 -18.98 14.14 2.46
CA ILE A 363 -18.97 15.35 1.62
C ILE A 363 -19.08 15.00 0.13
N HIS A 364 -18.68 13.80 -0.26
CA HIS A 364 -18.46 13.48 -1.68
C HIS A 364 -19.29 12.31 -2.23
N GLY A 365 -20.27 11.82 -1.47
CA GLY A 365 -21.13 10.70 -1.90
C GLY A 365 -20.39 9.36 -1.94
N ASN A 366 -21.04 8.34 -2.50
CA ASN A 366 -20.49 6.99 -2.64
C ASN A 366 -19.35 6.99 -3.68
N LEU A 367 -18.18 7.49 -3.27
CA LEU A 367 -16.98 7.65 -4.08
C LEU A 367 -16.30 6.34 -4.48
N SER A 368 -16.87 5.20 -4.07
CA SER A 368 -16.33 3.85 -4.27
C SER A 368 -16.13 3.52 -5.76
N GLU A 369 -16.88 4.13 -6.67
CA GLU A 369 -16.84 3.74 -8.08
C GLU A 369 -15.78 4.46 -8.93
N LYS A 370 -15.27 5.65 -8.55
CA LYS A 370 -14.54 6.51 -9.52
C LYS A 370 -13.31 7.29 -9.05
N LYS A 371 -12.81 7.17 -7.82
CA LYS A 371 -11.66 8.01 -7.41
C LYS A 371 -10.33 7.27 -7.32
N TYR A 372 -9.44 7.63 -8.23
CA TYR A 372 -7.99 7.55 -8.02
C TYR A 372 -7.63 8.50 -6.88
N PHE A 373 -6.75 8.05 -6.02
CA PHE A 373 -6.43 8.75 -4.79
C PHE A 373 -4.93 9.03 -4.75
N VAL A 374 -4.57 10.24 -4.32
CA VAL A 374 -3.16 10.62 -4.12
C VAL A 374 -2.60 10.01 -2.85
N ASN A 375 -1.28 9.84 -2.79
CA ASN A 375 -0.60 9.28 -1.61
C ASN A 375 -0.37 10.31 -0.48
N GLN A 376 -1.44 10.87 0.09
CA GLN A 376 -1.36 11.87 1.18
C GLN A 376 -2.05 11.43 2.47
N ARG A 377 -2.57 10.20 2.52
CA ARG A 377 -3.30 9.65 3.66
C ARG A 377 -2.73 8.29 4.02
N GLY A 378 -2.50 8.10 5.32
CA GLY A 378 -1.91 6.89 5.87
C GLY A 378 -0.53 7.19 6.44
N ILE A 379 0.18 6.11 6.74
CA ILE A 379 1.53 6.18 7.31
C ILE A 379 2.51 6.29 6.13
N THR A 380 3.27 7.37 6.08
CA THR A 380 4.27 7.61 5.02
C THR A 380 5.29 6.49 4.94
N LEU A 381 5.69 5.90 6.08
CA LEU A 381 6.59 4.73 6.14
C LEU A 381 6.09 3.51 5.36
N ALA A 382 4.80 3.41 5.07
CA ALA A 382 4.23 2.29 4.33
C ALA A 382 4.11 2.56 2.82
N THR A 383 4.37 3.78 2.37
CA THR A 383 4.10 4.23 1.00
C THR A 383 5.24 5.05 0.38
N ARG A 384 6.31 5.29 1.15
CA ARG A 384 7.57 5.89 0.72
C ARG A 384 8.67 4.85 0.89
N PHE A 385 9.30 4.49 -0.21
CA PHE A 385 10.26 3.41 -0.29
C PHE A 385 11.66 4.01 -0.34
N VAL A 386 12.45 3.70 0.68
CA VAL A 386 13.82 4.22 0.83
C VAL A 386 14.68 3.62 -0.27
N TYR A 387 15.40 4.46 -1.01
CA TYR A 387 16.42 4.01 -1.97
C TYR A 387 17.80 4.02 -1.31
N ALA A 388 18.17 5.11 -0.63
CA ALA A 388 19.46 5.29 0.02
C ALA A 388 19.35 6.19 1.27
N VAL A 389 20.23 5.96 2.25
CA VAL A 389 20.32 6.78 3.47
C VAL A 389 21.78 7.14 3.70
N MET A 390 22.14 8.40 3.44
CA MET A 390 23.52 8.89 3.43
C MET A 390 23.77 9.84 4.60
N PRO A 391 24.69 9.51 5.54
CA PRO A 391 25.16 10.43 6.55
C PRO A 391 25.92 11.62 5.93
N LYS A 392 25.86 12.80 6.56
CA LYS A 392 26.52 14.03 6.08
C LYS A 392 28.02 13.86 5.86
N GLU A 393 28.67 12.99 6.62
CA GLU A 393 30.09 12.68 6.49
C GLU A 393 30.46 12.15 5.09
N HIS A 394 29.50 11.59 4.35
CA HIS A 394 29.72 11.06 3.00
C HIS A 394 29.48 12.08 1.88
N TYR A 395 28.78 13.19 2.11
CA TYR A 395 28.47 14.17 1.06
C TYR A 395 28.74 15.62 1.43
N GLY A 396 29.25 15.88 2.64
CA GLY A 396 29.39 17.22 3.17
C GLY A 396 30.56 18.03 2.61
N GLU A 397 31.55 17.37 1.99
CA GLU A 397 32.78 18.03 1.51
C GLU A 397 32.64 18.53 0.07
N ASP A 398 32.26 17.67 -0.88
CA ASP A 398 32.20 17.97 -2.32
C ASP A 398 30.81 17.78 -2.94
N GLY A 399 29.94 16.98 -2.32
CA GLY A 399 28.63 16.61 -2.84
C GLY A 399 28.66 15.58 -3.97
N GLU A 400 29.85 15.17 -4.46
CA GLU A 400 29.99 14.25 -5.59
C GLU A 400 29.40 12.88 -5.28
N SER A 401 29.65 12.38 -4.06
CA SER A 401 29.06 11.12 -3.59
C SER A 401 27.53 11.14 -3.59
N LEU A 402 26.91 12.30 -3.34
CA LEU A 402 25.46 12.44 -3.39
C LEU A 402 24.95 12.45 -4.84
N GLU A 403 25.67 13.13 -5.73
CA GLU A 403 25.38 13.14 -7.17
C GLU A 403 25.47 11.73 -7.76
N ASP A 404 26.49 10.94 -7.39
CA ASP A 404 26.62 9.55 -7.80
C ASP A 404 25.40 8.72 -7.39
N VAL A 405 24.92 8.87 -6.15
CA VAL A 405 23.71 8.14 -5.71
C VAL A 405 22.47 8.59 -6.49
N PHE A 406 22.35 9.88 -6.83
CA PHE A 406 21.27 10.37 -7.71
C PHE A 406 21.40 9.83 -9.14
N GLN A 407 22.61 9.68 -9.66
CA GLN A 407 22.85 9.07 -10.95
C GLN A 407 22.47 7.59 -10.93
N HIS A 408 22.78 6.87 -9.86
CA HIS A 408 22.42 5.47 -9.68
C HIS A 408 20.90 5.26 -9.60
N ILE A 409 20.14 6.08 -8.84
CA ILE A 409 18.67 5.95 -8.83
C ILE A 409 18.06 6.27 -10.19
N CYS A 410 18.59 7.26 -10.91
CA CYS A 410 18.15 7.56 -12.27
C CYS A 410 18.42 6.38 -13.23
N SER A 411 19.59 5.73 -13.10
CA SER A 411 19.95 4.56 -13.90
C SER A 411 19.04 3.37 -13.60
N ASP A 412 18.80 3.07 -12.32
CA ASP A 412 17.91 1.98 -11.87
C ASP A 412 16.47 2.19 -12.37
N LEU A 413 15.94 3.41 -12.24
CA LEU A 413 14.61 3.74 -12.73
C LEU A 413 14.54 3.73 -14.26
N ARG A 414 15.59 4.12 -14.96
CA ARG A 414 15.68 4.02 -16.42
C ARG A 414 15.70 2.56 -16.87
N GLU A 415 16.44 1.69 -16.19
CA GLU A 415 16.44 0.25 -16.47
C GLU A 415 15.03 -0.32 -16.27
N ALA A 416 14.39 -0.02 -15.13
CA ALA A 416 13.01 -0.44 -14.87
C ALA A 416 12.01 0.11 -15.91
N TYR A 417 12.23 1.32 -16.41
CA TYR A 417 11.41 1.92 -17.46
C TYR A 417 11.57 1.24 -18.83
N LEU A 418 12.81 0.95 -19.23
CA LEU A 418 13.12 0.40 -20.55
C LEU A 418 12.88 -1.11 -20.62
N SER A 419 13.30 -1.84 -19.59
CA SER A 419 13.25 -3.30 -19.54
C SER A 419 11.98 -3.83 -18.86
N GLY A 420 11.27 -2.97 -18.13
CA GLY A 420 10.21 -3.39 -17.22
C GLY A 420 10.76 -4.04 -15.94
N VAL A 421 9.85 -4.33 -15.02
CA VAL A 421 10.14 -5.19 -13.86
C VAL A 421 9.39 -6.49 -14.06
N THR A 422 10.12 -7.60 -14.15
CA THR A 422 9.50 -8.93 -14.21
C THR A 422 8.87 -9.22 -12.86
N LEU A 423 7.55 -9.34 -12.86
CA LEU A 423 6.76 -9.80 -11.73
C LEU A 423 6.94 -11.32 -11.62
N GLU A 424 6.97 -11.83 -10.39
CA GLU A 424 6.94 -13.26 -10.17
C GLU A 424 5.46 -13.62 -10.27
N ASP A 425 5.01 -14.13 -11.45
CA ASP A 425 3.63 -14.58 -11.67
C ASP A 425 3.17 -15.34 -10.43
N GLY A 426 2.29 -14.67 -9.67
CA GLY A 426 2.18 -14.84 -8.23
C GLY A 426 2.27 -16.28 -7.78
N PHE A 427 3.14 -16.51 -6.78
CA PHE A 427 3.03 -17.66 -5.91
C PHE A 427 1.56 -17.89 -5.58
N ASP A 428 1.04 -19.04 -6.00
CA ASP A 428 -0.23 -19.57 -5.57
C ASP A 428 -0.11 -19.79 -4.05
N ILE A 429 -0.65 -18.87 -3.24
CA ILE A 429 -0.63 -18.95 -1.76
C ILE A 429 -1.39 -20.22 -1.26
N SER A 430 -1.87 -21.08 -2.17
CA SER A 430 -2.41 -22.39 -1.86
C SER A 430 -1.38 -23.52 -1.70
N GLN A 431 -0.08 -23.28 -1.90
CA GLN A 431 0.95 -24.33 -1.76
C GLN A 431 2.17 -23.82 -0.97
N ASP A 432 2.01 -23.66 0.33
CA ASP A 432 2.99 -24.08 1.34
C ASP A 432 2.53 -23.56 2.71
N ASP A 433 2.43 -24.50 3.65
CA ASP A 433 2.63 -24.36 5.10
C ASP A 433 1.64 -23.77 6.08
#